data_AF-A0A816AD73-F1
#
_entry.id   AF-A0A816AD73-F1
#
_cell.length_a   1.000
_cell.length_b   1.000
_cell.length_c   1.000
_cell.angle_alpha   90.00
_cell.angle_beta   90.00
_cell.angle_gamma   90.00
#
_symmetry.space_group_name_H-M   'P 1'
#
loop_
_entity.id
_entity.type
_entity.pdbx_description
1 polymer ?
#
loop_
_entity_poly.entity_id
_entity_poly.type
_entity_poly.pdbx_seq_one_letter_code
_entity_poly.pdbx_strand_id
1 'polypeptide(L)'
;MATTTELNLLPSTFSEPSTAFVCPLTLQLFRDPVIAEDGYTYEREAIIKYINEKHKSPIKPLQNLSIDGLRLNLQVKKMVEEFERTIQQKHYRFKLNVDIKKGRKTLFQAGCKVLFEAEWLRKLEGPKIVLLKIFDTRPDREASFYVELSRHQHILRTYGLVEQDPPDLDSVMLLQEYAPEGSLFELLEDQKSVPHESILFEMFIQIADAMSFLAYNRIIHGDLACRNILVFRFDEMNPKNNLVKVTDFGLSRATSIYSPISANSRSTINIIPIRYAAPEVLRHDNLSKDVYSEKSDMFSMGVLMWEAYSK
;
A
#
# COMPACT_ATOMS: atom_id res chain seq x y z
N MET A 1 -14.45 37.30 5.18
CA MET A 1 -14.97 36.24 6.06
C MET A 1 -15.51 35.14 5.17
N ALA A 2 -14.69 34.14 4.87
CA ALA A 2 -15.11 32.96 4.12
C ALA A 2 -15.08 31.79 5.10
N THR A 3 -16.24 31.17 5.24
CA THR A 3 -16.56 30.09 6.16
C THR A 3 -15.76 28.83 5.83
N THR A 4 -15.16 28.28 6.88
CA THR A 4 -14.52 26.97 7.02
C THR A 4 -15.28 25.87 6.27
N THR A 5 -14.70 25.40 5.17
CA THR A 5 -15.10 24.14 4.52
C THR A 5 -14.72 23.00 5.46
N GLU A 6 -15.71 22.22 5.89
CA GLU A 6 -15.50 20.96 6.60
C GLU A 6 -14.56 20.06 5.80
N LEU A 7 -13.29 20.03 6.23
CA LEU A 7 -12.32 19.02 5.85
C LEU A 7 -12.85 17.69 6.38
N ASN A 8 -13.48 16.92 5.49
CA ASN A 8 -13.85 15.53 5.73
C ASN A 8 -12.61 14.77 6.22
N LEU A 9 -12.52 14.58 7.53
CA LEU A 9 -11.63 13.60 8.13
C LEU A 9 -11.95 12.26 7.46
N LEU A 10 -10.96 11.65 6.80
CA LEU A 10 -11.07 10.25 6.41
C LEU A 10 -11.39 9.47 7.71
N PRO A 11 -12.45 8.65 7.74
CA PRO A 11 -12.77 7.88 8.93
C PRO A 11 -11.54 7.08 9.32
N SER A 12 -11.11 7.20 10.59
CA SER A 12 -10.03 6.42 11.18
C SER A 12 -10.40 4.93 11.18
N THR A 13 -10.33 4.26 10.04
CA THR A 13 -10.83 2.89 9.86
C THR A 13 -9.92 2.05 8.96
N PHE A 14 -8.61 2.15 9.19
CA PHE A 14 -7.67 1.07 8.89
C PHE A 14 -7.40 0.30 10.18
N SER A 15 -8.45 -0.27 10.80
CA SER A 15 -8.27 -1.12 11.97
C SER A 15 -7.67 -2.44 11.50
N GLU A 16 -6.45 -2.75 11.93
CA GLU A 16 -5.96 -4.14 11.94
C GLU A 16 -7.05 -5.05 12.53
N PRO A 17 -7.14 -6.33 12.11
CA PRO A 17 -8.01 -7.25 12.81
C PRO A 17 -7.53 -7.20 14.24
N SER A 18 -8.43 -6.86 15.16
CA SER A 18 -8.10 -6.88 16.58
C SER A 18 -7.36 -8.17 16.87
N THR A 19 -6.34 -8.15 17.72
CA THR A 19 -5.67 -9.39 18.17
C THR A 19 -6.69 -10.40 18.71
N ALA A 20 -7.88 -9.95 19.10
CA ALA A 20 -9.05 -10.77 19.43
C ALA A 20 -9.56 -11.69 18.28
N PHE A 21 -9.23 -11.42 17.02
CA PHE A 21 -9.66 -12.18 15.85
C PHE A 21 -8.60 -13.16 15.33
N VAL A 22 -7.40 -13.13 15.93
CA VAL A 22 -6.24 -13.90 15.47
C VAL A 22 -5.92 -15.01 16.46
N CYS A 23 -5.69 -16.21 15.95
CA CYS A 23 -5.28 -17.35 16.75
C CYS A 23 -3.83 -17.17 17.24
N PRO A 24 -3.56 -17.33 18.56
CA PRO A 24 -2.20 -17.16 19.11
C PRO A 24 -1.22 -18.27 18.69
N LEU A 25 -1.71 -19.42 18.21
CA LEU A 25 -0.88 -20.52 17.71
C LEU A 25 -0.54 -20.38 16.22
N THR A 26 -1.54 -20.09 15.39
CA THR A 26 -1.36 -20.03 13.92
C THR A 26 -1.03 -18.64 13.41
N LEU A 27 -1.30 -17.61 14.23
CA LEU A 27 -1.21 -16.19 13.87
C LEU A 27 -2.08 -15.80 12.66
N GLN A 28 -3.13 -16.59 12.40
CA GLN A 28 -4.12 -16.36 11.34
C GLN A 28 -5.49 -16.02 11.94
N LEU A 29 -6.37 -15.42 11.13
CA LEU A 29 -7.77 -15.20 11.50
C LEU A 29 -8.45 -16.54 11.83
N PHE A 30 -9.28 -16.55 12.86
CA PHE A 30 -10.02 -17.76 13.25
C PHE A 30 -11.00 -18.20 12.15
N ARG A 31 -10.91 -19.47 11.74
CA ARG A 31 -11.88 -20.13 10.85
C ARG A 31 -12.81 -21.06 11.64
N ASP A 32 -12.26 -21.82 12.57
CA ASP A 32 -13.02 -22.67 13.48
C ASP A 32 -12.56 -22.49 14.94
N PRO A 33 -12.84 -21.32 15.54
CA PRO A 33 -12.35 -20.99 16.86
C PRO A 33 -12.98 -21.89 17.94
N VAL A 34 -12.14 -22.43 18.81
CA VAL A 34 -12.54 -23.14 20.02
C VAL A 34 -11.94 -22.47 21.24
N ILE A 35 -12.72 -22.35 22.32
CA ILE A 35 -12.24 -21.94 23.62
C ILE A 35 -11.82 -23.18 24.41
N ALA A 36 -10.65 -23.10 25.03
CA ALA A 36 -10.13 -24.13 25.93
C ALA A 36 -10.37 -23.74 27.40
N GLU A 37 -10.16 -24.70 28.31
CA GLU A 37 -10.35 -24.54 29.77
C GLU A 37 -9.39 -23.52 30.41
N ASP A 38 -8.35 -23.10 29.68
CA ASP A 38 -7.44 -22.02 30.09
C ASP A 38 -8.02 -20.61 29.87
N GLY A 39 -9.19 -20.53 29.21
CA GLY A 39 -9.92 -19.31 28.89
C GLY A 39 -9.53 -18.66 27.56
N TYR A 40 -8.60 -19.25 26.80
CA TYR A 40 -8.14 -18.71 25.52
C TYR A 40 -8.81 -19.39 24.33
N THR A 41 -8.91 -18.63 23.24
CA THR A 41 -9.46 -19.13 21.97
C THR A 41 -8.33 -19.50 21.03
N TYR A 42 -8.46 -20.66 20.40
CA TYR A 42 -7.49 -21.23 19.47
C TYR A 42 -8.19 -21.74 18.21
N GLU A 43 -7.43 -21.86 17.12
CA GLU A 43 -7.87 -22.57 15.93
C GLU A 43 -7.94 -24.06 16.24
N ARG A 44 -9.08 -24.72 15.95
CA ARG A 44 -9.37 -26.08 16.41
C ARG A 44 -8.27 -27.07 16.05
N GLU A 45 -7.89 -27.12 14.78
CA GLU A 45 -6.90 -28.10 14.30
C GLU A 45 -5.55 -27.89 14.98
N ALA A 46 -5.14 -26.63 15.14
CA ALA A 46 -3.86 -26.27 15.74
C ALA A 46 -3.78 -26.64 17.23
N ILE A 47 -4.85 -26.37 18.01
CA ILE A 47 -4.85 -26.68 19.44
C ILE A 47 -4.98 -28.18 19.70
N ILE A 48 -5.75 -28.92 18.90
CA ILE A 48 -5.84 -30.39 19.03
C ILE A 48 -4.47 -31.02 18.80
N LYS A 49 -3.76 -30.58 17.74
CA LYS A 49 -2.39 -31.04 17.48
C LYS A 49 -1.45 -30.74 18.66
N TYR A 50 -1.51 -29.51 19.18
CA TYR A 50 -0.68 -29.10 20.32
C TYR A 50 -0.97 -29.92 21.59
N ILE A 51 -2.25 -30.16 21.91
CA ILE A 51 -2.66 -30.95 23.08
C ILE A 51 -2.18 -32.41 22.94
N ASN A 52 -2.28 -33.00 21.75
CA ASN A 52 -1.78 -34.35 21.51
C ASN A 52 -0.27 -34.50 21.72
N GLU A 53 0.51 -33.45 21.45
CA GLU A 53 1.97 -33.47 21.60
C GLU A 53 2.46 -33.07 23.01
N LYS A 54 1.79 -32.12 23.65
CA LYS A 54 2.28 -31.45 24.86
C LYS A 54 1.37 -31.63 26.09
N HIS A 55 0.11 -32.01 25.89
CA HIS A 55 -0.92 -32.15 26.93
C HIS A 55 -1.11 -30.93 27.85
N LYS A 56 -0.72 -29.73 27.38
CA LYS A 56 -0.64 -28.50 28.16
C LYS A 56 -1.18 -27.30 27.38
N SER A 57 -1.50 -26.23 28.09
CA SER A 57 -1.87 -24.95 27.48
C SER A 57 -0.67 -24.30 26.80
N PRO A 58 -0.82 -23.83 25.54
CA PRO A 58 0.21 -23.04 24.87
C PRO A 58 0.56 -21.73 25.57
N ILE A 59 -0.41 -21.13 26.27
CA ILE A 59 -0.27 -19.81 26.90
C ILE A 59 0.00 -19.93 28.40
N LYS A 60 -0.54 -20.96 29.07
CA LYS A 60 -0.34 -21.24 30.50
C LYS A 60 0.33 -22.61 30.67
N PRO A 61 1.67 -22.73 30.53
CA PRO A 61 2.36 -24.03 30.49
C PRO A 61 2.21 -24.94 31.72
N LEU A 62 1.75 -24.39 32.85
CA LEU A 62 1.47 -25.13 34.08
C LEU A 62 0.06 -25.75 34.13
N GLN A 63 -0.82 -25.37 33.20
CA GLN A 63 -2.18 -25.88 33.08
C GLN A 63 -2.25 -26.97 32.01
N ASN A 64 -2.78 -28.14 32.39
CA ASN A 64 -3.06 -29.21 31.45
C ASN A 64 -4.37 -28.91 30.70
N LEU A 65 -4.44 -29.32 29.43
CA LEU A 65 -5.65 -29.19 28.62
C LEU A 65 -6.07 -30.57 28.10
N SER A 66 -7.38 -30.80 28.03
CA SER A 66 -7.98 -31.94 27.37
C SER A 66 -8.71 -31.54 26.09
N ILE A 67 -8.70 -32.41 25.08
CA ILE A 67 -9.48 -32.23 23.85
C ILE A 67 -10.98 -32.17 24.17
N ASP A 68 -11.44 -32.96 25.15
CA ASP A 68 -12.84 -32.99 25.58
C ASP A 68 -13.29 -31.69 26.26
N GLY A 69 -12.34 -30.88 26.72
CA GLY A 69 -12.57 -29.56 27.31
C GLY A 69 -12.77 -28.45 26.26
N LEU A 70 -12.48 -28.71 24.98
CA LEU A 70 -12.64 -27.72 23.92
C LEU A 70 -14.13 -27.48 23.63
N ARG A 71 -14.51 -26.21 23.53
CA ARG A 71 -15.87 -25.77 23.19
C ARG A 71 -15.81 -24.82 22.02
N LEU A 72 -16.78 -24.89 21.10
CA LEU A 72 -16.88 -23.94 19.99
C LEU A 72 -17.04 -22.51 20.53
N ASN A 73 -16.23 -21.58 20.03
CA ASN A 73 -16.39 -20.16 20.31
C ASN A 73 -17.17 -19.49 19.17
N LEU A 74 -18.48 -19.72 19.16
CA LEU A 74 -19.39 -19.18 18.13
C LEU A 74 -19.44 -17.64 18.12
N GLN A 75 -19.13 -16.99 19.24
CA GLN A 75 -19.10 -15.52 19.31
C GLN A 75 -17.93 -14.96 18.51
N VAL A 76 -16.72 -15.47 18.75
CA VAL A 76 -15.53 -15.09 17.97
C VAL A 76 -15.73 -15.43 16.50
N LYS A 77 -16.30 -16.60 16.19
CA LYS A 77 -16.60 -17.00 14.80
C LYS A 77 -17.49 -15.97 14.10
N LYS A 78 -18.61 -15.58 14.70
CA LYS A 78 -19.53 -14.56 14.14
C LYS A 78 -18.87 -13.19 13.97
N MET A 79 -18.06 -12.77 14.94
CA MET A 79 -17.36 -11.49 14.86
C MET A 79 -16.32 -11.48 13.73
N VAL A 80 -15.60 -12.59 13.52
CA VAL A 80 -14.68 -12.72 12.38
C VAL A 80 -15.45 -12.74 11.06
N GLU A 81 -16.56 -13.47 10.96
CA GLU A 81 -17.41 -13.50 9.76
C GLU A 81 -18.00 -12.12 9.42
N GLU A 82 -18.41 -11.33 10.42
CA GLU A 82 -18.92 -9.98 10.25
C GLU A 82 -17.81 -8.99 9.85
N PHE A 83 -16.62 -9.13 10.43
CA PHE A 83 -15.43 -8.40 10.02
C PHE A 83 -15.06 -8.72 8.56
N GLU A 84 -15.02 -10.00 8.17
CA GLU A 84 -14.76 -10.42 6.79
C GLU A 84 -15.82 -9.88 5.83
N ARG A 85 -17.10 -9.88 6.21
CA ARG A 85 -18.19 -9.31 5.42
C ARG A 85 -18.05 -7.80 5.23
N THR A 86 -17.63 -7.09 6.27
CA THR A 86 -17.36 -5.65 6.20
C THR A 86 -16.20 -5.37 5.24
N ILE A 87 -15.15 -6.19 5.25
CA ILE A 87 -14.05 -6.13 4.28
C ILE A 87 -14.56 -6.40 2.87
N GLN A 88 -15.38 -7.45 2.67
CA GLN A 88 -15.96 -7.77 1.35
C GLN A 88 -16.86 -6.65 0.82
N GLN A 89 -17.70 -6.04 1.66
CA GLN A 89 -18.50 -4.88 1.25
C GLN A 89 -17.65 -3.69 0.85
N LYS A 90 -16.54 -3.43 1.57
CA LYS A 90 -15.54 -2.43 1.14
C LYS A 90 -14.86 -2.83 -0.18
N HIS A 91 -14.63 -4.11 -0.45
CA HIS A 91 -14.05 -4.61 -1.71
C HIS A 91 -14.94 -4.30 -2.92
N TYR A 92 -16.26 -4.51 -2.83
CA TYR A 92 -17.19 -4.14 -3.91
C TYR A 92 -17.29 -2.63 -4.15
N ARG A 93 -16.99 -1.81 -3.14
CA ARG A 93 -17.07 -0.34 -3.24
C ARG A 93 -16.07 0.23 -4.26
N PHE A 94 -14.88 -0.36 -4.37
CA PHE A 94 -13.80 0.15 -5.23
C PHE A 94 -13.61 -0.65 -6.52
N LYS A 95 -14.40 -1.71 -6.69
CA LYS A 95 -14.38 -2.55 -7.87
C LYS A 95 -15.04 -1.83 -9.04
N LEU A 96 -14.29 -1.65 -10.12
CA LEU A 96 -14.76 -1.00 -11.32
C LEU A 96 -15.42 -2.02 -12.24
N ASN A 97 -16.66 -1.75 -12.65
CA ASN A 97 -17.30 -2.46 -13.75
C ASN A 97 -17.00 -1.70 -15.05
N VAL A 98 -15.80 -1.91 -15.61
CA VAL A 98 -15.30 -1.18 -16.78
C VAL A 98 -14.86 -2.14 -17.88
N ASP A 99 -15.27 -1.83 -19.10
CA ASP A 99 -14.86 -2.57 -20.30
C ASP A 99 -13.49 -2.04 -20.75
N ILE A 100 -12.40 -2.69 -20.31
CA ILE A 100 -11.03 -2.33 -20.68
C ILE A 100 -10.29 -3.52 -21.28
N LYS A 101 -9.30 -3.22 -22.13
CA LYS A 101 -8.38 -4.18 -22.72
C LYS A 101 -6.98 -3.94 -22.20
N LYS A 102 -6.40 -4.97 -21.59
CA LYS A 102 -4.98 -4.98 -21.25
C LYS A 102 -4.14 -5.00 -22.53
N GLY A 103 -3.22 -4.04 -22.64
CA GLY A 103 -2.23 -3.96 -23.70
C GLY A 103 -1.20 -5.08 -23.61
N ARG A 104 -0.56 -5.39 -24.74
CA ARG A 104 0.47 -6.46 -24.81
C ARG A 104 1.83 -6.03 -24.25
N LYS A 105 2.07 -4.72 -24.18
CA LYS A 105 3.33 -4.14 -23.75
C LYS A 105 3.32 -3.95 -22.23
N THR A 106 4.35 -4.51 -21.58
CA THR A 106 4.72 -4.16 -20.21
C THR A 106 5.49 -2.85 -20.25
N LEU A 107 4.99 -1.84 -19.54
CA LEU A 107 5.65 -0.54 -19.43
C LEU A 107 6.77 -0.58 -18.40
N PHE A 108 6.55 -1.31 -17.31
CA PHE A 108 7.48 -1.36 -16.18
C PHE A 108 7.33 -2.69 -15.43
N GLN A 109 8.44 -3.20 -14.90
CA GLN A 109 8.46 -4.34 -14.00
C GLN A 109 9.56 -4.17 -12.96
N ALA A 110 9.19 -4.09 -11.69
CA ALA A 110 10.15 -4.07 -10.58
C ALA A 110 9.56 -4.72 -9.33
N GLY A 111 10.31 -5.65 -8.75
CA GLY A 111 9.89 -6.38 -7.55
C GLY A 111 8.53 -7.05 -7.74
N CYS A 112 7.57 -6.68 -6.89
CA CYS A 112 6.20 -7.18 -6.91
C CYS A 112 5.25 -6.38 -7.83
N LYS A 113 5.75 -5.45 -8.64
CA LYS A 113 4.90 -4.59 -9.49
C LYS A 113 5.16 -4.79 -10.95
N VAL A 114 4.07 -4.78 -11.71
CA VAL A 114 4.09 -4.80 -13.17
C VAL A 114 3.06 -3.81 -13.70
N LEU A 115 3.51 -2.88 -14.54
CA LEU A 115 2.65 -1.89 -15.17
C LEU A 115 2.38 -2.28 -16.63
N PHE A 116 1.12 -2.28 -17.03
CA PHE A 116 0.68 -2.59 -18.38
C PHE A 116 -0.01 -1.39 -19.02
N GLU A 117 0.15 -1.23 -20.34
CA GLU A 117 -0.74 -0.37 -21.12
C GLU A 117 -2.18 -0.88 -21.03
N ALA A 118 -3.16 0.02 -21.13
CA ALA A 118 -4.57 -0.34 -21.16
C ALA A 118 -5.37 0.59 -22.08
N GLU A 119 -6.44 0.07 -22.65
CA GLU A 119 -7.33 0.79 -23.57
C GLU A 119 -8.79 0.59 -23.19
N TRP A 120 -9.62 1.62 -23.37
CA TRP A 120 -11.07 1.51 -23.24
C TRP A 120 -11.67 0.73 -24.42
N LEU A 121 -12.50 -0.27 -24.17
CA LEU A 121 -13.10 -1.10 -25.23
C LEU A 121 -14.25 -0.39 -25.96
N ARG A 122 -15.03 0.46 -25.27
CA ARG A 122 -16.08 1.26 -25.90
C ARG A 122 -15.47 2.57 -26.39
N LYS A 123 -15.49 2.78 -27.71
CA LYS A 123 -15.02 4.00 -28.38
C LYS A 123 -15.84 5.23 -27.95
N LEU A 124 -15.33 5.94 -26.96
CA LEU A 124 -15.29 7.40 -26.84
C LEU A 124 -13.97 7.69 -26.12
N GLU A 125 -13.31 8.78 -26.47
CA GLU A 125 -11.95 9.20 -26.06
C GLU A 125 -11.78 9.34 -24.53
N GLY A 126 -11.79 8.22 -23.81
CA GLY A 126 -11.46 8.20 -22.39
C GLY A 126 -10.00 8.61 -22.19
N PRO A 127 -9.66 9.16 -21.00
CA PRO A 127 -8.27 9.49 -20.71
C PRO A 127 -7.40 8.24 -20.83
N LYS A 128 -6.13 8.42 -21.23
CA LYS A 128 -5.16 7.32 -21.26
C LYS A 128 -5.04 6.70 -19.86
N ILE A 129 -4.96 5.38 -19.82
CA ILE A 129 -4.98 4.57 -18.60
C ILE A 129 -3.88 3.52 -18.63
N VAL A 130 -3.51 3.06 -17.44
CA VAL A 130 -2.60 1.93 -17.24
C VAL A 130 -3.15 0.98 -16.19
N LEU A 131 -2.71 -0.27 -16.26
CA LEU A 131 -3.03 -1.29 -15.28
C LEU A 131 -1.79 -1.61 -14.45
N LEU A 132 -1.84 -1.30 -13.17
CA LEU A 132 -0.83 -1.69 -12.20
C LEU A 132 -1.22 -3.02 -11.59
N LYS A 133 -0.44 -4.06 -11.87
CA LYS A 133 -0.53 -5.35 -11.18
C LYS A 133 0.45 -5.35 -10.02
N ILE A 134 -0.05 -5.63 -8.82
CA ILE A 134 0.77 -5.77 -7.60
C ILE A 134 0.60 -7.18 -7.07
N PHE A 135 1.71 -7.87 -6.85
CA PHE A 135 1.76 -9.16 -6.16
C PHE A 135 1.82 -8.90 -4.65
N ASP A 136 0.75 -9.23 -3.94
CA ASP A 136 0.68 -9.12 -2.49
C ASP A 136 -0.15 -10.27 -1.91
N THR A 137 0.18 -10.64 -0.68
CA THR A 137 -0.56 -11.58 0.16
C THR A 137 -1.90 -11.03 0.67
N ARG A 138 -2.12 -9.70 0.63
CA ARG A 138 -3.38 -9.03 1.04
C ARG A 138 -3.83 -7.94 0.06
N PRO A 139 -4.18 -8.32 -1.18
CA PRO A 139 -4.55 -7.43 -2.27
C PRO A 139 -5.57 -6.32 -1.91
N ASP A 140 -6.54 -6.63 -1.07
CA ASP A 140 -7.69 -5.77 -0.77
C ASP A 140 -7.34 -4.50 0.01
N ARG A 141 -6.35 -4.61 0.91
CA ARG A 141 -5.92 -3.50 1.77
C ARG A 141 -5.16 -2.46 0.96
N GLU A 142 -4.27 -2.94 0.11
CA GLU A 142 -3.41 -2.10 -0.72
C GLU A 142 -4.24 -1.35 -1.77
N ALA A 143 -5.23 -2.00 -2.37
CA ALA A 143 -6.11 -1.35 -3.34
C ALA A 143 -6.94 -0.20 -2.74
N SER A 144 -7.56 -0.42 -1.57
CA SER A 144 -8.37 0.61 -0.90
C SER A 144 -7.51 1.81 -0.50
N PHE A 145 -6.28 1.54 -0.05
CA PHE A 145 -5.29 2.57 0.31
C PHE A 145 -5.02 3.53 -0.86
N TYR A 146 -4.70 3.01 -2.06
CA TYR A 146 -4.46 3.90 -3.22
C TYR A 146 -5.70 4.68 -3.64
N VAL A 147 -6.87 4.04 -3.69
CA VAL A 147 -8.08 4.69 -4.20
C VAL A 147 -8.50 5.86 -3.30
N GLU A 148 -8.46 5.68 -1.97
CA GLU A 148 -8.87 6.71 -1.03
C GLU A 148 -7.92 7.92 -1.01
N LEU A 149 -6.61 7.69 -1.13
CA LEU A 149 -5.59 8.74 -1.08
C LEU A 149 -5.45 9.50 -2.39
N SER A 150 -5.82 8.89 -3.50
CA SER A 150 -5.68 9.47 -4.84
C SER A 150 -6.66 10.61 -5.19
N ARG A 151 -7.35 11.15 -4.18
CA ARG A 151 -8.21 12.33 -4.31
C ARG A 151 -7.46 13.65 -4.29
N HIS A 152 -6.20 13.64 -3.85
CA HIS A 152 -5.34 14.82 -3.85
C HIS A 152 -4.82 15.10 -5.27
N GLN A 153 -4.81 16.37 -5.69
CA GLN A 153 -4.47 16.77 -7.06
C GLN A 153 -3.05 16.40 -7.50
N HIS A 154 -2.09 16.40 -6.56
CA HIS A 154 -0.67 16.09 -6.78
C HIS A 154 -0.28 14.65 -6.36
N ILE A 155 -1.27 13.77 -6.14
CA ILE A 155 -1.06 12.33 -5.92
C ILE A 155 -1.60 11.57 -7.13
N LEU A 156 -0.90 10.52 -7.58
CA LEU A 156 -1.31 9.72 -8.73
C LEU A 156 -2.73 9.14 -8.54
N ARG A 157 -3.62 9.41 -9.49
CA ARG A 157 -5.01 8.95 -9.47
C ARG A 157 -5.10 7.43 -9.68
N THR A 158 -5.66 6.74 -8.70
CA THR A 158 -6.04 5.33 -8.81
C THR A 158 -7.56 5.24 -8.80
N TYR A 159 -8.14 4.79 -9.91
CA TYR A 159 -9.58 4.77 -10.09
C TYR A 159 -10.27 3.67 -9.28
N GLY A 160 -9.64 2.50 -9.17
CA GLY A 160 -10.24 1.34 -8.51
C GLY A 160 -9.61 0.01 -8.93
N LEU A 161 -10.19 -1.08 -8.43
CA LEU A 161 -9.81 -2.44 -8.78
C LEU A 161 -10.47 -2.87 -10.09
N VAL A 162 -9.74 -3.63 -10.90
CA VAL A 162 -10.26 -4.30 -12.09
C VAL A 162 -10.28 -5.80 -11.84
N GLU A 163 -11.35 -6.47 -12.26
CA GLU A 163 -11.41 -7.93 -12.24
C GLU A 163 -10.36 -8.55 -13.16
N GLN A 164 -9.66 -9.56 -12.64
CA GLN A 164 -8.83 -10.44 -13.45
C GLN A 164 -9.70 -11.65 -13.84
N ASP A 165 -9.67 -12.02 -15.12
CA ASP A 165 -10.30 -13.24 -15.62
C ASP A 165 -9.23 -14.13 -16.29
N PRO A 166 -8.87 -15.29 -15.70
CA PRO A 166 -9.38 -15.81 -14.43
C PRO A 166 -8.88 -15.00 -13.21
N PRO A 167 -9.59 -15.06 -12.06
CA PRO A 167 -9.14 -14.42 -10.83
C PRO A 167 -7.78 -14.93 -10.38
N ASP A 168 -6.90 -14.00 -10.01
CA ASP A 168 -5.57 -14.28 -9.46
C ASP A 168 -5.58 -13.92 -7.98
N LEU A 169 -5.43 -14.93 -7.10
CA LEU A 169 -5.54 -14.75 -5.65
C LEU A 169 -4.28 -14.13 -5.01
N ASP A 170 -3.15 -14.13 -5.73
CA ASP A 170 -1.86 -13.63 -5.24
C ASP A 170 -1.55 -12.23 -5.78
N SER A 171 -2.52 -11.57 -6.44
CA SER A 171 -2.32 -10.23 -6.99
C SER A 171 -3.58 -9.40 -7.13
N VAL A 172 -3.40 -8.09 -7.14
CA VAL A 172 -4.42 -7.11 -7.55
C VAL A 172 -4.07 -6.42 -8.83
N MET A 173 -5.12 -6.00 -9.54
CA MET A 173 -5.02 -5.13 -10.69
C MET A 173 -5.74 -3.82 -10.42
N LEU A 174 -4.99 -2.72 -10.47
CA LEU A 174 -5.46 -1.37 -10.24
C LEU A 174 -5.49 -0.60 -11.55
N LEU A 175 -6.58 0.13 -11.80
CA LEU A 175 -6.67 1.07 -12.91
C LEU A 175 -6.15 2.43 -12.46
N GLN A 176 -5.15 2.97 -13.16
CA GLN A 176 -4.55 4.27 -12.87
C GLN A 176 -4.59 5.19 -14.08
N GLU A 177 -4.49 6.49 -13.84
CA GLU A 177 -4.25 7.46 -14.91
C GLU A 177 -2.85 7.28 -15.50
N TYR A 178 -2.69 7.53 -16.79
CA TYR A 178 -1.41 7.45 -17.48
C TYR A 178 -0.70 8.81 -17.49
N ALA A 179 0.58 8.83 -17.11
CA ALA A 179 1.45 10.00 -17.19
C ALA A 179 2.12 10.07 -18.59
N PRO A 180 1.73 11.01 -19.48
CA PRO A 180 2.20 11.02 -20.86
C PRO A 180 3.69 11.36 -21.02
N GLU A 181 4.24 12.16 -20.10
CA GLU A 181 5.63 12.63 -20.15
C GLU A 181 6.57 11.74 -19.33
N GLY A 182 6.09 10.59 -18.84
CA GLY A 182 6.88 9.67 -18.04
C GLY A 182 7.18 10.19 -16.62
N SER A 183 8.31 9.76 -16.07
CA SER A 183 8.80 10.22 -14.77
C SER A 183 9.67 11.48 -14.90
N LEU A 184 9.79 12.24 -13.81
CA LEU A 184 10.69 13.39 -13.75
C LEU A 184 12.13 12.96 -14.01
N PHE A 185 12.53 11.75 -13.57
CA PHE A 185 13.85 11.20 -13.89
C PHE A 185 14.07 11.06 -15.40
N GLU A 186 13.10 10.50 -16.13
CA GLU A 186 13.19 10.34 -17.58
C GLU A 186 13.20 11.69 -18.30
N LEU A 187 12.39 12.65 -17.84
CA LEU A 187 12.37 14.02 -18.38
C LEU A 187 13.73 14.70 -18.23
N LEU A 188 14.40 14.54 -17.08
CA LEU A 188 15.71 15.14 -16.79
C LEU A 188 16.87 14.46 -17.53
N GLU A 189 16.75 13.19 -17.90
CA GLU A 189 17.75 12.49 -18.73
C GLU A 189 17.66 12.90 -20.21
N ASP A 190 16.52 13.42 -20.66
CA ASP A 190 16.40 13.98 -22.00
C ASP A 190 17.15 15.31 -22.11
N GLN A 191 18.39 15.24 -22.59
CA GLN A 191 19.28 16.40 -22.75
C GLN A 191 18.72 17.52 -23.64
N LYS A 192 17.64 17.27 -24.39
CA LYS A 192 16.98 18.30 -25.20
C LYS A 192 16.01 19.17 -24.41
N SER A 193 15.60 18.72 -23.23
CA SER A 193 14.41 19.21 -22.53
C SER A 193 14.72 19.54 -21.06
N VAL A 194 15.95 19.98 -20.76
CA VAL A 194 16.36 20.34 -19.39
C VAL A 194 15.45 21.47 -18.88
N PRO A 195 14.61 21.22 -17.86
CA PRO A 195 13.64 22.21 -17.43
C PRO A 195 14.34 23.43 -16.84
N HIS A 196 13.87 24.62 -17.19
CA HIS A 196 14.32 25.85 -16.55
C HIS A 196 14.04 25.81 -15.03
N GLU A 197 14.89 26.45 -14.23
CA GLU A 197 14.80 26.45 -12.75
C GLU A 197 13.40 26.82 -12.24
N SER A 198 12.74 27.79 -12.87
CA SER A 198 11.37 28.19 -12.51
C SER A 198 10.33 27.08 -12.70
N ILE A 199 10.52 26.17 -13.67
CA ILE A 199 9.65 25.00 -13.88
C ILE A 199 9.87 24.01 -12.74
N LEU A 200 11.14 23.69 -12.44
CA LEU A 200 11.48 22.79 -11.33
C LEU A 200 10.92 23.31 -10.00
N PHE A 201 11.03 24.62 -9.76
CA PHE A 201 10.47 25.26 -8.58
C PHE A 201 8.94 25.07 -8.47
N GLU A 202 8.18 25.27 -9.54
CA GLU A 202 6.73 25.02 -9.56
C GLU A 202 6.41 23.53 -9.36
N MET A 203 7.20 22.61 -9.95
CA MET A 203 7.06 21.18 -9.71
C MET A 203 7.32 20.82 -8.24
N PHE A 204 8.32 21.42 -7.59
CA PHE A 204 8.59 21.17 -6.17
C PHE A 204 7.52 21.70 -5.23
N ILE A 205 6.84 22.79 -5.58
CA ILE A 205 5.66 23.25 -4.82
C ILE A 205 4.57 22.16 -4.84
N GLN A 206 4.31 21.57 -6.00
CA GLN A 206 3.32 20.49 -6.15
C GLN A 206 3.71 19.23 -5.37
N ILE A 207 4.99 18.85 -5.42
CA ILE A 207 5.52 17.70 -4.66
C ILE A 207 5.43 17.98 -3.15
N ALA A 208 5.76 19.19 -2.69
CA ALA A 208 5.64 19.57 -1.28
C ALA A 208 4.18 19.53 -0.79
N ASP A 209 3.22 19.97 -1.62
CA ASP A 209 1.79 19.88 -1.34
C ASP A 209 1.34 18.41 -1.17
N ALA A 210 1.76 17.53 -2.09
CA ALA A 210 1.52 16.09 -1.97
C ALA A 210 2.13 15.48 -0.70
N MET A 211 3.38 15.82 -0.37
CA MET A 211 4.06 15.30 0.82
C MET A 211 3.44 15.84 2.11
N SER A 212 2.95 17.08 2.12
CA SER A 212 2.19 17.64 3.24
C SER A 212 0.89 16.86 3.46
N PHE A 213 0.17 16.53 2.38
CA PHE A 213 -1.01 15.69 2.44
C PHE A 213 -0.70 14.28 2.98
N LEU A 214 0.37 13.63 2.53
CA LEU A 214 0.78 12.32 3.05
C LEU A 214 1.11 12.38 4.54
N ALA A 215 1.91 13.37 4.96
CA ALA A 215 2.27 13.56 6.36
C ALA A 215 1.04 13.81 7.26
N TYR A 216 0.09 14.64 6.81
CA TYR A 216 -1.17 14.88 7.54
C TYR A 216 -1.96 13.58 7.76
N ASN A 217 -1.96 12.69 6.77
CA ASN A 217 -2.61 11.38 6.85
C ASN A 217 -1.74 10.30 7.52
N ARG A 218 -0.60 10.68 8.12
CA ARG A 218 0.38 9.80 8.78
C ARG A 218 0.94 8.71 7.86
N ILE A 219 1.09 9.06 6.59
CA ILE A 219 1.67 8.20 5.57
C ILE A 219 3.08 8.68 5.29
N ILE A 220 4.01 7.74 5.37
CA ILE A 220 5.41 7.95 5.03
C ILE A 220 5.61 7.36 3.65
N HIS A 221 6.14 8.16 2.72
CA HIS A 221 6.45 7.75 1.37
C HIS A 221 7.52 6.65 1.37
N GLY A 222 8.66 6.89 2.02
CA GLY A 222 9.73 5.91 2.25
C GLY A 222 10.61 5.58 1.03
N ASP A 223 10.21 5.98 -0.17
CA ASP A 223 11.02 5.87 -1.40
C ASP A 223 10.95 7.14 -2.28
N LEU A 224 11.01 8.34 -1.71
CA LEU A 224 10.82 9.57 -2.49
C LEU A 224 12.06 9.88 -3.35
N ALA A 225 11.90 9.96 -4.67
CA ALA A 225 12.95 10.21 -5.67
C ALA A 225 12.35 10.69 -7.01
N CYS A 226 13.17 11.24 -7.94
CA CYS A 226 12.65 11.73 -9.23
C CYS A 226 11.93 10.65 -10.07
N ARG A 227 12.34 9.39 -9.95
CA ARG A 227 11.68 8.25 -10.61
C ARG A 227 10.23 8.00 -10.15
N ASN A 228 9.89 8.46 -8.93
CA ASN A 228 8.57 8.29 -8.32
C ASN A 228 7.75 9.60 -8.39
N ILE A 229 8.20 10.56 -9.20
CA ILE A 229 7.43 11.75 -9.59
C ILE A 229 7.04 11.56 -11.05
N LEU A 230 5.73 11.55 -11.33
CA LEU A 230 5.21 11.40 -12.68
C LEU A 230 4.82 12.76 -13.27
N VAL A 231 5.17 13.00 -14.52
CA VAL A 231 4.92 14.25 -15.23
C VAL A 231 3.69 14.05 -16.13
N PHE A 232 2.63 14.81 -15.83
CA PHE A 232 1.36 14.77 -16.55
C PHE A 232 1.25 15.83 -17.63
N ARG A 233 1.92 16.97 -17.42
CA ARG A 233 2.03 18.03 -18.40
C ARG A 233 3.39 18.68 -18.26
N PHE A 234 4.07 18.84 -19.38
CA PHE A 234 5.31 19.59 -19.49
C PHE A 234 5.11 20.77 -20.46
N ASP A 235 5.47 21.98 -20.01
CA ASP A 235 5.40 23.22 -20.78
C ASP A 235 6.64 24.07 -20.45
N GLU A 236 7.60 24.04 -21.37
CA GLU A 236 8.89 24.75 -21.27
C GLU A 236 8.73 26.26 -21.17
N MET A 237 7.63 26.81 -21.70
CA MET A 237 7.42 28.25 -21.81
C MET A 237 6.63 28.81 -20.63
N ASN A 238 5.88 27.97 -19.92
CA ASN A 238 5.05 28.40 -18.81
C ASN A 238 5.17 27.45 -17.59
N PRO A 239 5.99 27.84 -16.59
CA PRO A 239 6.17 27.06 -15.36
C PRO A 239 4.87 26.59 -14.71
N LYS A 240 3.84 27.44 -14.67
CA LYS A 240 2.55 27.15 -14.01
C LYS A 240 1.65 26.17 -14.76
N ASN A 241 1.94 25.89 -16.03
CA ASN A 241 1.21 24.90 -16.80
C ASN A 241 1.72 23.48 -16.55
N ASN A 242 2.87 23.31 -15.90
CA ASN A 242 3.42 21.99 -15.61
C ASN A 242 2.61 21.30 -14.50
N LEU A 243 2.41 19.99 -14.63
CA LEU A 243 1.70 19.18 -13.63
C LEU A 243 2.50 17.92 -13.31
N VAL A 244 2.82 17.74 -12.05
CA VAL A 244 3.48 16.55 -11.52
C VAL A 244 2.64 15.89 -10.43
N LYS A 245 2.78 14.57 -10.29
CA LYS A 245 2.12 13.81 -9.24
C LYS A 245 3.06 12.79 -8.62
N VAL A 246 2.98 12.66 -7.30
CA VAL A 246 3.73 11.66 -6.53
C VAL A 246 3.06 10.29 -6.67
N THR A 247 3.85 9.25 -6.93
CA THR A 247 3.42 7.85 -7.00
C THR A 247 4.22 6.99 -6.01
N ASP A 248 3.84 5.73 -5.88
CA ASP A 248 4.63 4.69 -5.20
C ASP A 248 4.89 4.90 -3.68
N PHE A 249 4.05 5.70 -3.02
CA PHE A 249 4.09 5.91 -1.58
C PHE A 249 3.60 4.68 -0.78
N GLY A 250 4.15 4.46 0.41
CA GLY A 250 3.70 3.43 1.36
C GLY A 250 4.08 1.98 1.00
N LEU A 251 4.72 1.78 -0.15
CA LEU A 251 5.03 0.48 -0.74
C LEU A 251 6.24 -0.23 -0.17
N SER A 252 7.25 0.52 0.26
CA SER A 252 8.43 -0.02 0.95
C SER A 252 8.09 -0.62 2.32
N ARG A 253 6.85 -0.41 2.79
CA ARG A 253 6.41 -0.67 4.15
C ARG A 253 5.16 -1.55 4.27
N ALA A 254 4.37 -1.70 3.20
CA ALA A 254 3.18 -2.56 3.18
C ALA A 254 3.51 -4.03 3.54
N THR A 255 4.74 -4.48 3.28
CA THR A 255 5.23 -5.82 3.58
C THR A 255 5.75 -5.99 5.02
N SER A 256 6.17 -4.93 5.71
CA SER A 256 6.89 -5.03 6.99
C SER A 256 6.22 -4.35 8.19
N ILE A 257 5.38 -3.32 8.02
CA ILE A 257 4.65 -2.73 9.14
C ILE A 257 3.49 -3.63 9.60
N TYR A 258 2.84 -4.29 8.64
CA TYR A 258 1.53 -4.93 8.82
C TYR A 258 1.58 -6.47 8.96
N SER A 259 2.75 -7.04 9.25
CA SER A 259 2.92 -8.46 9.56
C SER A 259 3.82 -8.63 10.79
N PRO A 260 3.37 -9.29 11.88
CA PRO A 260 4.31 -9.87 12.81
C PRO A 260 5.03 -11.00 12.07
N ILE A 261 6.34 -10.83 11.94
CA ILE A 261 7.36 -11.76 11.42
C ILE A 261 6.85 -13.22 11.40
N SER A 262 6.44 -13.69 10.22
CA SER A 262 6.52 -15.12 9.90
C SER A 262 7.87 -15.36 9.26
N ALA A 263 8.74 -16.09 9.95
CA ALA A 263 10.11 -16.39 9.55
C ALA A 263 10.24 -17.23 8.26
N ASN A 264 9.15 -17.51 7.55
CA ASN A 264 9.13 -18.37 6.36
C ASN A 264 8.58 -17.72 5.08
N SER A 265 8.20 -16.44 5.11
CA SER A 265 7.87 -15.71 3.87
C SER A 265 9.15 -15.13 3.28
N ARG A 266 9.74 -15.83 2.29
CA ARG A 266 10.84 -15.31 1.45
C ARG A 266 10.36 -14.21 0.48
N SER A 267 9.55 -13.27 0.94
CA SER A 267 9.01 -12.19 0.13
C SER A 267 9.46 -10.84 0.67
N THR A 268 10.23 -10.17 -0.19
CA THR A 268 10.61 -8.76 -0.12
C THR A 268 11.70 -8.45 0.91
N ILE A 269 12.96 -8.57 0.47
CA ILE A 269 14.05 -7.78 1.06
C ILE A 269 13.53 -6.34 1.18
N ASN A 270 13.56 -5.77 2.38
CA ASN A 270 13.42 -4.33 2.61
C ASN A 270 14.55 -3.63 1.82
N ILE A 271 14.37 -3.41 0.52
CA ILE A 271 15.35 -2.72 -0.31
C ILE A 271 15.25 -1.25 0.08
N ILE A 272 16.13 -0.84 0.99
CA ILE A 272 16.28 0.57 1.36
C ILE A 272 16.93 1.29 0.17
N PRO A 273 16.36 2.39 -0.34
CA PRO A 273 16.98 3.20 -1.37
C PRO A 273 18.17 3.97 -0.77
N ILE A 274 19.32 3.30 -0.62
CA ILE A 274 20.47 3.78 0.18
C ILE A 274 20.83 5.24 -0.10
N ARG A 275 20.79 5.67 -1.37
CA ARG A 275 21.16 7.05 -1.77
C ARG A 275 20.15 8.11 -1.34
N TYR A 276 18.89 7.75 -1.13
CA TYR A 276 17.80 8.66 -0.77
C TYR A 276 17.40 8.53 0.70
N ALA A 277 17.89 7.50 1.40
CA ALA A 277 17.54 7.21 2.78
C ALA A 277 18.26 8.14 3.75
N ALA A 278 17.51 8.65 4.73
CA ALA A 278 18.06 9.47 5.80
C ALA A 278 19.06 8.69 6.67
N PRO A 279 20.04 9.35 7.31
CA PRO A 279 21.04 8.67 8.13
C PRO A 279 20.46 7.78 9.23
N GLU A 280 19.37 8.20 9.87
CA GLU A 280 18.64 7.40 10.87
C GLU A 280 18.07 6.11 10.28
N VAL A 281 17.57 6.16 9.03
CA VAL A 281 17.09 4.99 8.28
C VAL A 281 18.21 3.99 8.01
N LEU A 282 19.44 4.47 7.80
CA LEU A 282 20.61 3.63 7.50
C LEU A 282 21.31 3.06 8.74
N ARG A 283 21.14 3.70 9.90
CA ARG A 283 21.86 3.35 11.14
C ARG A 283 21.23 2.21 11.93
N HIS A 284 19.95 1.93 11.71
CA HIS A 284 19.23 0.92 12.47
C HIS A 284 19.27 -0.44 11.77
N ASP A 285 19.50 -1.47 12.58
CA ASP A 285 19.15 -2.85 12.26
C ASP A 285 17.67 -2.92 11.88
N ASN A 286 17.36 -3.69 10.84
CA ASN A 286 16.07 -3.79 10.11
C ASN A 286 14.85 -4.24 10.95
N LEU A 287 14.88 -4.07 12.28
CA LEU A 287 13.98 -4.64 13.28
C LEU A 287 13.10 -3.60 14.00
N SER A 288 13.36 -2.29 13.89
CA SER A 288 12.55 -1.25 14.57
C SER A 288 11.54 -0.56 13.64
N LYS A 289 10.27 -0.50 14.07
CA LYS A 289 9.13 0.04 13.29
C LYS A 289 9.11 1.57 13.16
N ASP A 290 9.93 2.28 13.94
CA ASP A 290 9.82 3.74 14.14
C ASP A 290 10.93 4.58 13.48
N VAL A 291 11.74 3.99 12.59
CA VAL A 291 12.88 4.70 11.97
C VAL A 291 12.45 5.60 10.82
N TYR A 292 11.42 5.20 10.08
CA TYR A 292 10.83 6.01 9.03
C TYR A 292 9.83 7.00 9.64
N SER A 293 9.94 8.26 9.24
CA SER A 293 9.08 9.36 9.66
C SER A 293 8.84 10.32 8.50
N GLU A 294 7.94 11.28 8.68
CA GLU A 294 7.82 12.41 7.75
C GLU A 294 9.14 13.19 7.66
N LYS A 295 10.00 13.15 8.69
CA LYS A 295 11.32 13.78 8.67
C LYS A 295 12.32 13.03 7.80
N SER A 296 12.27 11.70 7.78
CA SER A 296 13.10 10.94 6.84
C SER A 296 12.69 11.19 5.39
N ASP A 297 11.38 11.38 5.13
CA ASP A 297 10.90 11.79 3.80
C ASP A 297 11.39 13.19 3.42
N MET A 298 11.50 14.13 4.38
CA MET A 298 12.08 15.45 4.11
C MET A 298 13.56 15.38 3.74
N PHE A 299 14.32 14.43 4.28
CA PHE A 299 15.68 14.17 3.82
C PHE A 299 15.67 13.68 2.37
N SER A 300 14.82 12.70 2.04
CA SER A 300 14.68 12.20 0.67
C SER A 300 14.23 13.29 -0.31
N MET A 301 13.38 14.23 0.12
CA MET A 301 12.99 15.41 -0.66
C MET A 301 14.20 16.28 -1.01
N GLY A 302 15.14 16.46 -0.07
CA GLY A 302 16.39 17.18 -0.32
C GLY A 302 17.27 16.48 -1.37
N VAL A 303 17.37 15.14 -1.29
CA VAL A 303 18.10 14.34 -2.29
C VAL A 303 17.41 14.40 -3.66
N LEU A 304 16.08 14.36 -3.70
CA LEU A 304 15.29 14.51 -4.93
C LEU A 304 15.53 15.88 -5.58
N MET A 305 15.50 16.96 -4.80
CA MET A 305 15.82 18.30 -5.31
C MET A 305 17.25 18.38 -5.85
N TRP A 306 18.22 17.83 -5.11
CA TRP A 306 19.61 17.77 -5.57
C TRP A 306 19.75 16.97 -6.88
N GLU A 307 19.10 15.81 -6.98
CA GLU A 307 19.08 14.98 -8.18
C GLU A 307 18.55 15.78 -9.38
N ALA A 308 17.46 16.53 -9.20
CA ALA A 308 16.84 17.30 -10.26
C ALA A 308 17.67 18.51 -10.72
N TYR A 309 18.35 19.21 -9.80
CA TYR A 309 19.21 20.35 -10.14
C TYR A 309 20.61 19.98 -10.61
N SER A 310 21.02 18.72 -10.45
CA SER A 310 22.36 18.25 -10.83
C SER A 310 22.40 17.55 -12.19
N LYS A 311 21.28 17.55 -12.91
CA LYS A 311 21.14 17.04 -14.28
C LYS A 311 21.21 18.22 -15.24
#